data_AF-A0A250IR08-F1
#
_entry.id   AF-A0A250IR08-F1
#
_cell.length_a   1.000
_cell.length_b   1.000
_cell.length_c   1.000
_cell.angle_alpha   90.00
_cell.angle_beta   90.00
_cell.angle_gamma   90.00
#
_symmetry.space_group_name_H-M   'P 1'
#
loop_
_entity.id
_entity.type
_entity.pdbx_description
1 polymer ?
#
loop_
_entity_poly.entity_id
_entity_poly.type
_entity_poly.pdbx_seq_one_letter_code
_entity_poly.pdbx_strand_id
1 'polypeptide(L)'
;MAEKSEKMTTKQELRAPDAFQLYGAEASSWLEKRQQYIGLALGVALVGGLIAATVHYFSARGEEKASKQFGEALSVLERPVVTGVDLQPAAEGQEPPFKSDKEKDEAIVQSLTGFREANKGSDAAAMAALPLGKAEYRLGNYDQALASFDAFLGKARKEDPLTVSAREGQGYAYEAKGELDKALASFQEMSKLDAGGFLQGMGQYHQARILVAQGKKDEAAQLLSDLKTAQTNTAAGRLATERLAVLAAQGVKVPEPKPESAPAATPDAK
;
A
#
# COMPACT_ATOMS: atom_id res chain seq x y z
N MET A 1 50.60 79.42 34.95
CA MET A 1 49.39 79.30 34.11
C MET A 1 49.05 77.83 33.96
N ALA A 2 47.75 77.53 33.92
CA ALA A 2 47.08 76.35 34.46
C ALA A 2 47.40 74.98 33.84
N GLU A 3 47.19 73.96 34.68
CA GLU A 3 46.96 72.52 34.44
C GLU A 3 46.12 72.26 33.17
N LYS A 4 46.39 71.28 32.30
CA LYS A 4 46.59 69.83 32.51
C LYS A 4 45.38 69.13 33.16
N SER A 5 44.26 69.04 32.45
CA SER A 5 43.32 67.91 32.63
C SER A 5 42.38 67.80 31.42
N GLU A 6 42.57 66.76 30.62
CA GLU A 6 41.54 66.04 29.84
C GLU A 6 42.22 65.28 28.70
N LYS A 7 42.93 64.18 29.00
CA LYS A 7 43.13 63.03 28.09
C LYS A 7 43.50 61.80 28.94
N MET A 8 42.60 61.41 29.85
CA MET A 8 42.74 60.20 30.68
C MET A 8 41.64 59.19 30.37
N THR A 9 41.31 58.93 29.10
CA THR A 9 40.33 57.87 28.75
C THR A 9 40.48 57.41 27.29
N THR A 10 41.70 57.12 26.81
CA THR A 10 41.82 56.59 25.42
C THR A 10 43.01 55.66 25.17
N LYS A 11 43.65 55.12 26.21
CA LYS A 11 44.70 54.10 26.05
C LYS A 11 44.47 52.79 26.80
N GLN A 12 43.47 52.71 27.67
CA GLN A 12 43.16 51.49 28.44
C GLN A 12 42.04 50.65 27.84
N GLU A 13 41.13 51.22 27.04
CA GLU A 13 40.05 50.43 26.40
C GLU A 13 40.43 49.83 25.03
N LEU A 14 41.55 50.23 24.44
CA LEU A 14 42.09 49.65 23.20
C LEU A 14 42.96 48.40 23.43
N ARG A 15 42.95 47.83 24.64
CA ARG A 15 43.77 46.67 25.05
C ARG A 15 42.97 45.54 25.70
N ALA A 16 41.64 45.59 25.67
CA ALA A 16 40.84 44.40 25.95
C ALA A 16 40.74 43.60 24.64
N PRO A 17 41.03 42.29 24.64
CA PRO A 17 40.85 41.48 23.44
C PRO A 17 39.38 41.57 23.01
N ASP A 18 39.17 41.95 21.76
CA ASP A 18 37.84 42.13 21.18
C ASP A 18 37.04 40.83 21.31
N ALA A 19 35.72 40.89 21.51
CA ALA A 19 34.92 39.71 21.86
C ALA A 19 35.15 38.53 20.89
N PHE A 20 35.32 38.82 19.60
CA PHE A 20 35.66 37.86 18.56
C PHE A 20 37.00 37.12 18.79
N GLN A 21 38.02 37.80 19.31
CA GLN A 21 39.32 37.20 19.61
C GLN A 21 39.26 36.28 20.84
N LEU A 22 38.47 36.65 21.86
CA LEU A 22 38.22 35.81 23.02
C LEU A 22 37.42 34.55 22.64
N TYR A 23 36.32 34.71 21.92
CA TYR A 23 35.53 33.59 21.41
C TYR A 23 36.35 32.71 20.46
N GLY A 24 37.22 33.30 19.64
CA GLY A 24 38.13 32.56 18.75
C GLY A 24 39.19 31.76 19.50
N ALA A 25 39.81 32.33 20.55
CA ALA A 25 40.81 31.66 21.37
C ALA A 25 40.21 30.56 22.27
N GLU A 26 38.99 30.79 22.79
CA GLU A 26 38.26 29.78 23.56
C GLU A 26 37.79 28.64 22.66
N ALA A 27 37.29 28.94 21.46
CA ALA A 27 36.91 27.93 20.47
C ALA A 27 38.13 27.13 19.96
N SER A 28 39.28 27.77 19.71
CA SER A 28 40.48 27.08 19.23
C SER A 28 41.04 26.14 20.30
N SER A 29 41.17 26.59 21.55
CA SER A 29 41.64 25.75 22.66
C SER A 29 40.66 24.62 23.00
N TRP A 30 39.35 24.84 22.83
CA TRP A 30 38.34 23.78 22.91
C TRP A 30 38.49 22.76 21.78
N LEU A 31 38.73 23.21 20.55
CA LEU A 31 38.93 22.35 19.39
C LEU A 31 40.19 21.50 19.57
N GLU A 32 41.31 22.11 19.99
CA GLU A 32 42.58 21.41 20.23
C GLU A 32 42.46 20.33 21.30
N LYS A 33 41.72 20.59 22.39
CA LYS A 33 41.45 19.60 23.45
C LYS A 33 40.54 18.47 22.99
N ARG A 34 39.69 18.69 21.98
CA ARG A 34 38.69 17.72 21.50
C ARG A 34 38.96 17.17 20.11
N GLN A 35 40.03 17.59 19.44
CA GLN A 35 40.32 17.26 18.04
C GLN A 35 40.37 15.76 17.76
N GLN A 36 40.85 14.95 18.71
CA GLN A 36 40.89 13.49 18.58
C GLN A 36 39.47 12.89 18.56
N TYR A 37 38.58 13.37 19.43
CA TYR A 37 37.18 12.92 19.47
C TYR A 37 36.38 13.45 18.27
N ILE A 38 36.64 14.68 17.83
CA ILE A 38 36.02 15.26 16.63
C ILE A 38 36.47 14.48 15.39
N GLY A 39 37.77 14.19 15.26
CA GLY A 39 38.32 13.37 14.17
C GLY A 39 37.73 11.95 14.17
N LEU A 40 37.59 11.33 15.34
CA LEU A 40 36.92 10.02 15.48
C LEU A 40 35.45 10.10 15.04
N ALA A 41 34.71 11.11 15.49
CA ALA A 41 33.29 11.29 15.14
C ALA A 41 33.11 11.54 13.63
N LEU A 42 33.97 12.37 13.03
CA LEU A 42 33.99 12.60 11.58
C LEU A 42 34.36 11.32 10.81
N GLY A 43 35.34 10.55 11.29
CA GLY A 43 35.70 9.27 10.70
C GLY A 43 34.54 8.26 10.73
N VAL A 44 33.85 8.14 11.87
CA VAL A 44 32.66 7.29 12.00
C VAL A 44 31.54 7.76 11.08
N ALA A 45 31.29 9.07 10.99
CA ALA A 45 30.28 9.63 10.09
C ALA A 45 30.59 9.36 8.61
N LEU A 46 31.86 9.51 8.20
CA LEU A 46 32.31 9.23 6.84
C LEU A 46 32.17 7.74 6.48
N VAL A 47 32.60 6.84 7.36
CA VAL A 47 32.46 5.39 7.15
C VAL A 47 30.99 5.00 7.11
N GLY A 48 30.18 5.50 8.05
CA GLY A 48 28.73 5.28 8.05
C GLY A 48 28.05 5.77 6.78
N GLY A 49 28.43 6.96 6.29
CA GLY A 49 27.95 7.52 5.03
C GLY A 49 28.34 6.68 3.83
N LEU A 50 29.59 6.18 3.76
CA LEU A 50 30.05 5.32 2.67
C LEU A 50 29.32 3.98 2.65
N ILE A 51 29.09 3.37 3.83
CA ILE A 51 28.30 2.14 3.95
C ILE A 51 26.88 2.39 3.48
N ALA A 52 26.22 3.45 3.94
CA ALA A 52 24.86 3.80 3.54
C ALA A 52 24.76 4.05 2.02
N ALA A 53 25.71 4.78 1.44
CA ALA A 53 25.77 5.03 0.00
C ALA A 53 25.97 3.75 -0.81
N THR A 54 26.85 2.85 -0.33
CA THR A 54 27.11 1.56 -0.98
C THR A 54 25.86 0.68 -0.94
N VAL A 55 25.22 0.55 0.22
CA VAL A 55 23.96 -0.21 0.38
C VAL A 55 22.89 0.37 -0.54
N HIS A 56 22.70 1.69 -0.54
CA HIS A 56 21.71 2.36 -1.39
C HIS A 56 21.98 2.12 -2.88
N TYR A 57 23.23 2.19 -3.33
CA TYR A 57 23.60 1.95 -4.71
C TYR A 57 23.28 0.52 -5.18
N PHE A 58 23.67 -0.48 -4.39
CA PHE A 58 23.41 -1.88 -4.72
C PHE A 58 21.93 -2.23 -4.61
N SER A 59 21.21 -1.68 -3.63
CA SER A 59 19.76 -1.88 -3.51
C SER A 59 19.03 -1.27 -4.69
N ALA A 60 19.35 -0.03 -5.09
CA ALA A 60 18.71 0.63 -6.23
C ALA A 60 18.95 -0.13 -7.55
N ARG A 61 20.17 -0.61 -7.79
CA ARG A 61 20.46 -1.47 -8.96
C ARG A 61 19.71 -2.80 -8.91
N GLY A 62 19.59 -3.39 -7.73
CA GLY A 62 18.80 -4.61 -7.51
C GLY A 62 17.33 -4.39 -7.88
N GLU A 63 16.73 -3.31 -7.38
CA GLU A 63 15.34 -2.95 -7.66
C GLU A 63 15.11 -2.65 -9.15
N GLU A 64 16.05 -1.97 -9.82
CA GLU A 64 15.94 -1.71 -11.26
C GLU A 64 15.93 -3.02 -12.07
N LYS A 65 16.82 -3.96 -11.73
CA LYS A 65 16.87 -5.27 -12.37
C LYS A 65 15.60 -6.07 -12.09
N ALA A 66 15.14 -6.11 -10.84
CA ALA A 66 13.92 -6.81 -10.44
C ALA A 66 12.69 -6.23 -11.16
N SER A 67 12.63 -4.91 -11.34
CA SER A 67 11.54 -4.24 -12.06
C SER A 67 11.49 -4.63 -13.54
N LYS A 68 12.65 -4.76 -14.21
CA LYS A 68 12.72 -5.24 -15.61
C LYS A 68 12.24 -6.69 -15.72
N GLN A 69 12.76 -7.56 -14.86
CA GLN A 69 12.35 -8.96 -14.81
C GLN A 69 10.87 -9.13 -14.44
N PHE A 70 10.31 -8.22 -13.64
CA PHE A 70 8.89 -8.22 -13.32
C PHE A 70 8.04 -7.97 -14.55
N GLY A 71 8.41 -6.98 -15.37
CA GLY A 71 7.73 -6.72 -16.65
C GLY A 71 7.73 -7.95 -17.57
N GLU A 72 8.87 -8.63 -17.68
CA GLU A 72 8.98 -9.89 -18.44
C GLU A 72 8.07 -10.98 -17.84
N ALA A 73 8.08 -11.14 -16.51
CA ALA A 73 7.27 -12.14 -15.82
C ALA A 73 5.75 -11.88 -15.94
N LEU A 74 5.33 -10.61 -16.10
CA LEU A 74 3.93 -10.21 -16.29
C LEU A 74 3.40 -10.46 -17.70
N SER A 75 4.26 -10.67 -18.70
CA SER A 75 3.83 -10.91 -20.09
C SER A 75 2.85 -12.10 -20.22
N VAL A 76 2.94 -13.07 -19.31
CA VAL A 76 2.02 -14.21 -19.20
C VAL A 76 0.56 -13.79 -18.95
N LEU A 77 0.32 -12.64 -18.30
CA LEU A 77 -1.04 -12.13 -18.08
C LEU A 77 -1.68 -11.60 -19.37
N GLU A 78 -0.88 -11.14 -20.31
CA GLU A 78 -1.35 -10.56 -21.57
C GLU A 78 -1.66 -11.64 -22.61
N ARG A 79 -1.07 -12.83 -22.47
CA ARG A 79 -1.29 -13.95 -23.38
C ARG A 79 -2.76 -14.39 -23.36
N PRO A 80 -3.45 -14.43 -24.51
CA PRO A 80 -4.89 -14.66 -24.56
C PRO A 80 -5.25 -16.12 -24.30
N VAL A 81 -6.50 -16.33 -23.85
CA VAL A 81 -7.13 -17.65 -23.80
C VAL A 81 -8.02 -17.78 -25.04
N VAL A 82 -7.80 -18.81 -25.84
CA VAL A 82 -8.58 -19.08 -27.05
C VAL A 82 -9.13 -20.50 -26.97
N THR A 83 -10.44 -20.65 -27.19
CA THR A 83 -11.13 -21.95 -27.11
C THR A 83 -11.70 -22.33 -28.49
N GLY A 84 -11.66 -23.62 -28.84
CA GLY A 84 -12.37 -24.14 -30.02
C GLY A 84 -11.81 -23.73 -31.39
N VAL A 85 -12.73 -23.50 -32.34
CA VAL A 85 -12.47 -23.32 -33.79
C VAL A 85 -11.68 -22.04 -34.13
N ASP A 86 -11.59 -21.11 -33.18
CA ASP A 86 -10.84 -19.85 -33.31
C ASP A 86 -9.36 -19.96 -32.91
N LEU A 87 -8.86 -21.16 -32.60
CA LEU A 87 -7.44 -21.47 -32.36
C LEU A 87 -6.61 -21.20 -33.63
N GLN A 88 -6.33 -19.93 -33.86
CA GLN A 88 -5.36 -19.49 -34.86
C GLN A 88 -3.96 -19.79 -34.34
N PRO A 89 -3.07 -20.32 -35.19
CA PRO A 89 -1.67 -20.52 -34.81
C PRO A 89 -1.04 -19.19 -34.40
N ALA A 90 -0.13 -19.25 -33.43
CA ALA A 90 0.60 -18.06 -32.98
C ALA A 90 1.32 -17.41 -34.17
N ALA A 91 1.35 -16.08 -34.20
CA ALA A 91 2.21 -15.36 -35.13
C ALA A 91 3.68 -15.77 -34.90
N GLU A 92 4.51 -15.77 -35.95
CA GLU A 92 5.92 -16.15 -35.85
C GLU A 92 6.63 -15.33 -34.74
N GLY A 93 7.28 -16.05 -33.83
CA GLY A 93 7.99 -15.45 -32.69
C GLY A 93 7.13 -15.17 -31.46
N GLN A 94 5.84 -15.51 -31.45
CA GLN A 94 4.97 -15.41 -30.27
C GLN A 94 4.65 -16.78 -29.68
N GLU A 95 4.49 -16.83 -28.36
CA GLU A 95 4.01 -18.04 -27.69
C GLU A 95 2.53 -18.30 -28.03
N PRO A 96 2.11 -19.57 -28.13
CA PRO A 96 0.73 -19.90 -28.43
C PRO A 96 -0.24 -19.43 -27.33
N PRO A 97 -1.49 -19.11 -27.70
CA PRO A 97 -2.53 -18.79 -26.73
C PRO A 97 -2.77 -19.96 -25.78
N PHE A 98 -3.29 -19.65 -24.59
CA PHE A 98 -3.74 -20.66 -23.64
C PHE A 98 -5.03 -21.32 -24.12
N LYS A 99 -5.19 -22.61 -23.82
CA LYS A 99 -6.39 -23.39 -24.18
C LYS A 99 -7.52 -23.22 -23.16
N SER A 100 -7.22 -22.70 -21.97
CA SER A 100 -8.19 -22.45 -20.90
C SER A 100 -7.68 -21.41 -19.90
N ASP A 101 -8.59 -20.80 -19.14
CA ASP A 101 -8.23 -19.92 -18.02
C ASP A 101 -7.41 -20.65 -16.96
N LYS A 102 -7.69 -21.94 -16.74
CA LYS A 102 -6.92 -22.78 -15.82
C LYS A 102 -5.45 -22.88 -16.23
N GLU A 103 -5.18 -23.18 -17.50
CA GLU A 103 -3.81 -23.25 -18.03
C GLU A 103 -3.09 -21.91 -17.91
N LYS A 104 -3.82 -20.81 -18.14
CA LYS A 104 -3.31 -19.46 -17.94
C LYS A 104 -2.93 -19.20 -16.49
N ASP A 105 -3.80 -19.56 -15.55
CA ASP A 105 -3.55 -19.36 -14.13
C ASP A 105 -2.38 -20.21 -13.63
N GLU A 106 -2.24 -21.45 -14.10
CA GLU A 106 -1.10 -22.31 -13.79
C GLU A 106 0.23 -21.69 -14.27
N ALA A 107 0.25 -21.13 -15.48
CA ALA A 107 1.43 -20.43 -16.01
C ALA A 107 1.72 -19.11 -15.28
N ILE A 108 0.70 -18.36 -14.87
CA ILE A 108 0.86 -17.17 -14.01
C ILE A 108 1.51 -17.57 -12.68
N VAL A 109 1.01 -18.63 -12.05
CA VAL A 109 1.56 -19.13 -10.78
C VAL A 109 3.01 -19.55 -10.96
N GLN A 110 3.34 -20.31 -12.01
CA GLN A 110 4.71 -20.75 -12.28
C GLN A 110 5.65 -19.55 -12.51
N SER A 111 5.28 -18.63 -13.40
CA SER A 111 6.08 -17.45 -13.75
C SER A 111 6.33 -16.57 -12.53
N LEU A 112 5.27 -16.18 -11.83
CA LEU A 112 5.37 -15.22 -10.73
C LEU A 112 5.97 -15.83 -9.47
N THR A 113 5.77 -17.13 -9.20
CA THR A 113 6.48 -17.81 -8.10
C THR A 113 7.98 -17.83 -8.38
N GLY A 114 8.40 -18.25 -9.59
CA GLY A 114 9.81 -18.26 -9.97
C GLY A 114 10.45 -16.87 -9.90
N PHE A 115 9.75 -15.84 -10.41
CA PHE A 115 10.20 -14.45 -10.34
C PHE A 115 10.38 -13.97 -8.89
N ARG A 116 9.40 -14.22 -8.01
CA ARG A 116 9.44 -13.81 -6.60
C ARG A 116 10.55 -14.51 -5.82
N GLU A 117 10.78 -15.80 -6.09
CA GLU A 117 11.86 -16.56 -5.47
C GLU A 117 13.25 -16.05 -5.89
N ALA A 118 13.40 -15.61 -7.15
CA ALA A 118 14.64 -15.03 -7.65
C ALA A 118 14.90 -13.60 -7.15
N ASN A 119 13.85 -12.87 -6.78
CA ASN A 119 13.91 -11.44 -6.42
C ASN A 119 13.41 -11.16 -4.97
N LYS A 120 13.64 -12.11 -4.05
CA LYS A 120 13.17 -12.00 -2.65
C LYS A 120 13.56 -10.66 -2.01
N GLY A 121 12.60 -10.05 -1.33
CA GLY A 121 12.78 -8.79 -0.61
C GLY A 121 12.64 -7.53 -1.47
N SER A 122 12.73 -7.64 -2.80
CA SER A 122 12.49 -6.52 -3.71
C SER A 122 11.03 -6.04 -3.64
N ASP A 123 10.81 -4.77 -3.98
CA ASP A 123 9.45 -4.23 -4.06
C ASP A 123 8.70 -4.82 -5.25
N ALA A 124 9.40 -5.13 -6.35
CA ALA A 124 8.81 -5.82 -7.49
C ALA A 124 8.27 -7.22 -7.14
N ALA A 125 8.99 -7.99 -6.30
CA ALA A 125 8.52 -9.29 -5.82
C ALA A 125 7.30 -9.17 -4.88
N ALA A 126 7.17 -8.07 -4.15
CA ALA A 126 5.97 -7.79 -3.38
C ALA A 126 4.78 -7.45 -4.28
N MET A 127 5.00 -6.62 -5.31
CA MET A 127 3.97 -6.25 -6.29
C MET A 127 3.47 -7.46 -7.10
N ALA A 128 4.36 -8.39 -7.45
CA ALA A 128 4.02 -9.64 -8.12
C ALA A 128 3.10 -10.55 -7.28
N ALA A 129 3.07 -10.38 -5.95
CA ALA A 129 2.27 -11.23 -5.08
C ALA A 129 0.76 -11.05 -5.28
N LEU A 130 0.30 -9.86 -5.70
CA LEU A 130 -1.13 -9.63 -5.96
C LEU A 130 -1.67 -10.44 -7.16
N PRO A 131 -1.12 -10.34 -8.38
CA PRO A 131 -1.57 -11.16 -9.50
C PRO A 131 -1.34 -12.66 -9.27
N LEU A 132 -0.27 -13.05 -8.55
CA LEU A 132 -0.05 -14.42 -8.12
C LEU A 132 -1.20 -14.92 -7.23
N GLY A 133 -1.53 -14.19 -6.16
CA GLY A 133 -2.60 -14.57 -5.24
C GLY A 133 -3.97 -14.68 -5.92
N LYS A 134 -4.24 -13.82 -6.92
CA LYS A 134 -5.47 -13.92 -7.73
C LYS A 134 -5.52 -15.21 -8.57
N ALA A 135 -4.40 -15.62 -9.16
CA ALA A 135 -4.33 -16.87 -9.93
C ALA A 135 -4.43 -18.09 -9.00
N GLU A 136 -3.74 -18.07 -7.86
CA GLU A 136 -3.84 -19.11 -6.83
C GLU A 136 -5.29 -19.27 -6.34
N TYR A 137 -5.99 -18.17 -6.07
CA TYR A 137 -7.39 -18.19 -5.70
C TYR A 137 -8.28 -18.84 -6.78
N ARG A 138 -8.11 -18.48 -8.06
CA ARG A 138 -8.87 -19.06 -9.17
C ARG A 138 -8.61 -20.56 -9.36
N LEU A 139 -7.41 -21.02 -9.00
CA LEU A 139 -7.06 -22.44 -8.99
C LEU A 139 -7.55 -23.19 -7.75
N GLY A 140 -8.16 -22.50 -6.77
CA GLY A 140 -8.60 -23.10 -5.51
C GLY A 140 -7.50 -23.24 -4.45
N ASN A 141 -6.31 -22.70 -4.70
CA ASN A 141 -5.17 -22.73 -3.80
C ASN A 141 -5.28 -21.61 -2.75
N TYR A 142 -6.30 -21.68 -1.90
CA TYR A 142 -6.71 -20.55 -1.05
C TYR A 142 -5.68 -20.16 0.01
N ASP A 143 -4.95 -21.11 0.59
CA ASP A 143 -3.92 -20.80 1.59
C ASP A 143 -2.71 -20.09 0.96
N GLN A 144 -2.30 -20.51 -0.24
CA GLN A 144 -1.25 -19.84 -1.00
C GLN A 144 -1.72 -18.43 -1.41
N ALA A 145 -2.96 -18.31 -1.90
CA ALA A 145 -3.54 -17.03 -2.27
C ALA A 145 -3.53 -16.03 -1.11
N LEU A 146 -3.93 -16.47 0.10
CA LEU A 146 -3.89 -15.66 1.30
C LEU A 146 -2.47 -15.20 1.64
N ALA A 147 -1.48 -16.12 1.60
CA ALA A 147 -0.08 -15.77 1.82
C ALA A 147 0.45 -14.75 0.79
N SER A 148 0.04 -14.88 -0.46
CA SER A 148 0.38 -13.94 -1.54
C SER A 148 -0.28 -12.57 -1.32
N PHE A 149 -1.55 -12.51 -0.92
CA PHE A 149 -2.21 -11.25 -0.58
C PHE A 149 -1.58 -10.58 0.65
N ASP A 150 -1.23 -11.34 1.69
CA ASP A 150 -0.55 -10.82 2.88
C ASP A 150 0.85 -10.29 2.53
N ALA A 151 1.59 -10.98 1.67
CA ALA A 151 2.89 -10.52 1.20
C ALA A 151 2.80 -9.19 0.43
N PHE A 152 1.77 -9.02 -0.40
CA PHE A 152 1.49 -7.73 -1.07
C PHE A 152 1.17 -6.65 -0.03
N LEU A 153 0.22 -6.91 0.86
CA LEU A 153 -0.26 -5.95 1.87
C LEU A 153 0.81 -5.53 2.88
N GLY A 154 1.78 -6.41 3.18
CA GLY A 154 2.91 -6.09 4.07
C GLY A 154 3.90 -5.07 3.49
N LYS A 155 3.84 -4.81 2.19
CA LYS A 155 4.72 -3.89 1.45
C LYS A 155 3.97 -2.78 0.72
N ALA A 156 2.66 -2.94 0.51
CA ALA A 156 1.80 -1.95 -0.10
C ALA A 156 1.83 -0.64 0.71
N ARG A 157 1.78 0.49 0.01
CA ARG A 157 1.58 1.80 0.65
C ARG A 157 0.13 1.89 1.12
N LYS A 158 -0.12 2.65 2.19
CA LYS A 158 -1.48 2.79 2.74
C LYS A 158 -2.49 3.30 1.71
N GLU A 159 -2.02 4.16 0.80
CA GLU A 159 -2.81 4.78 -0.26
C GLU A 159 -2.71 4.02 -1.59
N ASP A 160 -2.10 2.82 -1.61
CA ASP A 160 -2.01 2.01 -2.83
C ASP A 160 -3.42 1.55 -3.26
N PRO A 161 -3.91 1.97 -4.44
CA PRO A 161 -5.25 1.59 -4.91
C PRO A 161 -5.45 0.07 -5.02
N LEU A 162 -4.36 -0.68 -5.20
CA LEU A 162 -4.40 -2.14 -5.33
C LEU A 162 -4.59 -2.85 -3.98
N THR A 163 -4.42 -2.15 -2.85
CA THR A 163 -4.74 -2.66 -1.50
C THR A 163 -6.18 -3.16 -1.43
N VAL A 164 -7.11 -2.45 -2.07
CA VAL A 164 -8.52 -2.83 -2.16
C VAL A 164 -8.66 -4.21 -2.81
N SER A 165 -7.94 -4.43 -3.91
CA SER A 165 -8.02 -5.68 -4.65
C SER A 165 -7.41 -6.85 -3.88
N ALA A 166 -6.36 -6.61 -3.10
CA ALA A 166 -5.81 -7.62 -2.19
C ALA A 166 -6.79 -7.96 -1.06
N ARG A 167 -7.42 -6.95 -0.42
CA ARG A 167 -8.44 -7.18 0.62
C ARG A 167 -9.67 -7.90 0.10
N GLU A 168 -10.12 -7.57 -1.11
CA GLU A 168 -11.19 -8.29 -1.78
C GLU A 168 -10.81 -9.75 -2.02
N GLY A 169 -9.59 -9.99 -2.52
CA GLY A 169 -9.05 -11.34 -2.71
C GLY A 169 -8.97 -12.16 -1.42
N GLN A 170 -8.54 -11.55 -0.31
CA GLN A 170 -8.57 -12.20 1.01
C GLN A 170 -9.99 -12.55 1.44
N GLY A 171 -10.93 -11.61 1.27
CA GLY A 171 -12.34 -11.83 1.60
C GLY A 171 -12.92 -13.04 0.86
N TYR A 172 -12.67 -13.14 -0.45
CA TYR A 172 -13.09 -14.29 -1.25
C TYR A 172 -12.38 -15.58 -0.86
N ALA A 173 -11.08 -15.56 -0.60
CA ALA A 173 -10.33 -16.74 -0.20
C ALA A 173 -10.84 -17.29 1.16
N TYR A 174 -11.05 -16.42 2.14
CA TYR A 174 -11.65 -16.81 3.41
C TYR A 174 -13.10 -17.30 3.26
N GLU A 175 -13.91 -16.65 2.41
CA GLU A 175 -15.29 -17.09 2.09
C GLU A 175 -15.28 -18.50 1.51
N ALA A 176 -14.40 -18.79 0.54
CA ALA A 176 -14.28 -20.10 -0.09
C ALA A 176 -13.82 -21.20 0.90
N LYS A 177 -13.03 -20.82 1.91
CA LYS A 177 -12.65 -21.72 3.01
C LYS A 177 -13.73 -21.87 4.09
N GLY A 178 -14.84 -21.13 4.01
CA GLY A 178 -15.87 -21.10 5.05
C GLY A 178 -15.49 -20.31 6.31
N GLU A 179 -14.37 -19.57 6.28
CA GLU A 179 -13.89 -18.74 7.39
C GLU A 179 -14.60 -17.37 7.38
N LEU A 180 -15.93 -17.40 7.54
CA LEU A 180 -16.80 -16.25 7.29
C LEU A 180 -16.48 -15.01 8.15
N ASP A 181 -16.03 -15.17 9.40
CA ASP A 181 -15.65 -14.03 10.24
C ASP A 181 -14.41 -13.30 9.70
N LYS A 182 -13.43 -14.05 9.17
CA LYS A 182 -12.25 -13.45 8.53
C LYS A 182 -12.60 -12.83 7.19
N ALA A 183 -13.48 -13.46 6.41
CA ALA A 183 -14.00 -12.88 5.17
C ALA A 183 -14.67 -11.52 5.44
N LEU A 184 -15.54 -11.47 6.47
CA LEU A 184 -16.20 -10.24 6.89
C LEU A 184 -15.18 -9.16 7.27
N ALA A 185 -14.16 -9.50 8.05
CA ALA A 185 -13.10 -8.57 8.44
C ALA A 185 -12.34 -8.03 7.21
N SER A 186 -11.99 -8.87 6.24
CA SER A 186 -11.33 -8.44 5.00
C SER A 186 -12.18 -7.46 4.19
N PHE A 187 -13.49 -7.70 4.03
CA PHE A 187 -14.39 -6.78 3.34
C PHE A 187 -14.70 -5.51 4.14
N GLN A 188 -14.62 -5.55 5.48
CA GLN A 188 -14.66 -4.36 6.33
C GLN A 188 -13.45 -3.47 6.09
N GLU A 189 -12.25 -4.04 6.11
CA GLU A 189 -11.03 -3.30 5.79
C GLU A 189 -11.08 -2.73 4.37
N MET A 190 -11.57 -3.50 3.39
CA MET A 190 -11.81 -3.01 2.03
C MET A 190 -12.70 -1.76 1.99
N SER A 191 -13.80 -1.74 2.74
CA SER A 191 -14.75 -0.61 2.77
C SER A 191 -14.23 0.65 3.48
N LYS A 192 -13.13 0.54 4.23
CA LYS A 192 -12.48 1.67 4.93
C LYS A 192 -11.40 2.33 4.08
N LEU A 193 -10.98 1.71 2.98
CA LEU A 193 -9.96 2.27 2.09
C LEU A 193 -10.55 3.42 1.26
N ASP A 194 -9.77 4.49 1.11
CA ASP A 194 -10.11 5.61 0.24
C ASP A 194 -9.87 5.22 -1.23
N ALA A 195 -10.85 4.55 -1.82
CA ALA A 195 -10.76 3.97 -3.16
C ALA A 195 -11.93 4.39 -4.08
N GLY A 196 -12.59 5.49 -3.72
CA GLY A 196 -13.80 5.96 -4.39
C GLY A 196 -15.06 5.18 -3.98
N GLY A 197 -16.20 5.83 -4.15
CA GLY A 197 -17.49 5.35 -3.64
C GLY A 197 -17.84 3.94 -4.11
N PHE A 198 -17.59 3.61 -5.38
CA PHE A 198 -17.88 2.27 -5.92
C PHE A 198 -17.15 1.15 -5.19
N LEU A 199 -15.83 1.26 -4.98
CA LEU A 199 -15.05 0.20 -4.33
C LEU A 199 -15.39 0.07 -2.85
N GLN A 200 -15.61 1.20 -2.15
CA GLN A 200 -16.13 1.20 -0.79
C GLN A 200 -17.50 0.50 -0.71
N GLY A 201 -18.41 0.83 -1.63
CA GLY A 201 -19.74 0.25 -1.69
C GLY A 201 -19.71 -1.25 -1.99
N MET A 202 -18.78 -1.71 -2.84
CA MET A 202 -18.56 -3.15 -3.06
C MET A 202 -18.09 -3.86 -1.79
N GLY A 203 -17.22 -3.24 -0.98
CA GLY A 203 -16.84 -3.77 0.32
C GLY A 203 -18.05 -3.94 1.25
N GLN A 204 -18.94 -2.94 1.33
CA GLN A 204 -20.18 -3.02 2.12
C GLN A 204 -21.15 -4.06 1.57
N TYR A 205 -21.27 -4.18 0.25
CA TYR A 205 -22.08 -5.20 -0.40
C TYR A 205 -21.60 -6.62 -0.07
N HIS A 206 -20.28 -6.86 -0.13
CA HIS A 206 -19.69 -8.16 0.22
C HIS A 206 -19.85 -8.48 1.70
N GLN A 207 -19.71 -7.50 2.60
CA GLN A 207 -20.04 -7.70 4.01
C GLN A 207 -21.48 -8.19 4.20
N ALA A 208 -22.45 -7.58 3.52
CA ALA A 208 -23.84 -8.02 3.58
C ALA A 208 -24.03 -9.45 3.04
N ARG A 209 -23.32 -9.83 1.97
CA ARG A 209 -23.32 -11.23 1.48
C ARG A 209 -22.84 -12.19 2.56
N ILE A 210 -21.73 -11.87 3.23
CA ILE A 210 -21.17 -12.70 4.30
C ILE A 210 -22.11 -12.76 5.51
N LEU A 211 -22.73 -11.64 5.92
CA LEU A 211 -23.72 -11.63 7.00
C LEU A 211 -24.91 -12.55 6.68
N VAL A 212 -25.39 -12.56 5.43
CA VAL A 212 -26.43 -13.53 5.01
C VAL A 212 -25.93 -14.97 5.12
N ALA A 213 -24.70 -15.25 4.69
CA ALA A 213 -24.09 -16.59 4.81
C ALA A 213 -23.94 -17.02 6.28
N GLN A 214 -23.71 -16.08 7.20
CA GLN A 214 -23.69 -16.30 8.65
C GLN A 214 -25.10 -16.43 9.28
N GLY A 215 -26.17 -16.25 8.50
CA GLY A 215 -27.55 -16.24 9.02
C GLY A 215 -28.00 -14.91 9.64
N LYS A 216 -27.15 -13.89 9.68
CA LYS A 216 -27.41 -12.55 10.23
C LYS A 216 -28.17 -11.67 9.21
N LYS A 217 -29.34 -12.13 8.80
CA LYS A 217 -30.10 -11.51 7.69
C LYS A 217 -30.61 -10.10 8.01
N ASP A 218 -30.96 -9.82 9.27
CA ASP A 218 -31.43 -8.49 9.67
C ASP A 218 -30.29 -7.45 9.62
N GLU A 219 -29.09 -7.82 10.09
CA GLU A 219 -27.89 -6.98 9.99
C GLU A 219 -27.51 -6.73 8.52
N ALA A 220 -27.59 -7.77 7.69
CA ALA A 220 -27.37 -7.64 6.25
C ALA A 220 -28.38 -6.68 5.61
N ALA A 221 -29.67 -6.79 5.96
CA ALA A 221 -30.71 -5.91 5.45
C ALA A 221 -30.47 -4.45 5.86
N GLN A 222 -30.04 -4.18 7.10
CA GLN A 222 -29.69 -2.83 7.51
C GLN A 222 -28.53 -2.28 6.69
N LEU A 223 -27.45 -3.02 6.56
CA LEU A 223 -26.26 -2.58 5.81
C LEU A 223 -26.59 -2.28 4.35
N LEU A 224 -27.41 -3.11 3.71
CA LEU A 224 -27.84 -2.89 2.33
C LEU A 224 -28.79 -1.69 2.20
N SER A 225 -29.65 -1.43 3.20
CA SER A 225 -30.54 -0.26 3.21
C SER A 225 -29.73 1.04 3.30
N ASP A 226 -28.74 1.06 4.20
CA ASP A 226 -27.80 2.17 4.36
C ASP A 226 -26.98 2.38 3.07
N LEU A 227 -26.42 1.31 2.49
CA LEU A 227 -25.64 1.35 1.24
C LEU A 227 -26.47 1.85 0.05
N LYS A 228 -27.69 1.33 -0.11
CA LYS A 228 -28.61 1.76 -1.17
C LYS A 228 -28.83 3.27 -1.10
N THR A 229 -29.05 3.81 0.09
CA THR A 229 -29.38 5.22 0.29
C THR A 229 -28.16 6.09 0.02
N ALA A 230 -27.03 5.79 0.68
CA ALA A 230 -25.78 6.54 0.57
C ALA A 230 -25.17 6.50 -0.84
N GLN A 231 -25.43 5.44 -1.62
CA GLN A 231 -24.81 5.23 -2.93
C GLN A 231 -25.82 4.90 -4.03
N THR A 232 -26.99 5.55 -4.02
CA THR A 232 -28.13 5.28 -4.91
C THR A 232 -27.74 5.14 -6.39
N ASN A 233 -26.86 5.99 -6.90
CA ASN A 233 -26.47 6.04 -8.32
C ASN A 233 -25.23 5.21 -8.67
N THR A 234 -24.78 4.34 -7.77
CA THR A 234 -23.62 3.45 -8.00
C THR A 234 -24.08 2.04 -8.34
N ALA A 235 -23.19 1.24 -8.94
CA ALA A 235 -23.43 -0.18 -9.12
C ALA A 235 -23.62 -0.92 -7.78
N ALA A 236 -22.92 -0.52 -6.71
CA ALA A 236 -23.08 -1.09 -5.38
C ALA A 236 -24.48 -0.82 -4.79
N GLY A 237 -25.01 0.40 -4.94
CA GLY A 237 -26.37 0.74 -4.50
C GLY A 237 -27.47 -0.02 -5.25
N ARG A 238 -27.26 -0.27 -6.56
CA ARG A 238 -28.16 -1.12 -7.36
C ARG A 238 -28.14 -2.58 -6.88
N LEU A 239 -26.95 -3.15 -6.71
CA LEU A 239 -26.80 -4.51 -6.15
C LEU A 239 -27.41 -4.62 -4.74
N ALA A 240 -27.31 -3.56 -3.93
CA ALA A 240 -27.92 -3.52 -2.62
C ALA A 240 -29.45 -3.53 -2.69
N THR A 241 -30.03 -2.79 -3.64
CA THR A 241 -31.48 -2.79 -3.91
C THR A 241 -31.98 -4.19 -4.29
N GLU A 242 -31.28 -4.86 -5.20
CA GLU A 242 -31.63 -6.21 -5.64
C GLU A 242 -31.54 -7.21 -4.47
N ARG A 243 -30.45 -7.15 -3.69
CA ARG A 243 -30.26 -8.07 -2.57
C ARG A 243 -31.26 -7.85 -1.43
N LEU A 244 -31.66 -6.60 -1.17
CA LEU A 244 -32.75 -6.29 -0.24
C LEU A 244 -34.08 -6.90 -0.67
N ALA A 245 -34.41 -6.82 -1.96
CA ALA A 245 -35.65 -7.40 -2.47
C ALA A 245 -35.67 -8.93 -2.26
N VAL A 246 -34.53 -9.60 -2.47
CA VAL A 246 -34.39 -11.04 -2.18
C VAL A 246 -34.59 -11.34 -0.68
N LEU A 247 -34.01 -10.53 0.22
CA LEU A 247 -34.20 -10.72 1.67
C LEU A 247 -35.65 -10.48 2.09
N ALA A 248 -36.31 -9.47 1.53
CA ALA A 248 -37.73 -9.18 1.77
C ALA A 248 -38.62 -10.35 1.33
N ALA A 249 -38.34 -10.95 0.17
CA ALA A 249 -39.05 -12.14 -0.31
C ALA A 249 -38.83 -13.37 0.59
N GLN A 250 -37.73 -13.41 1.35
CA GLN A 250 -37.47 -14.42 2.37
C GLN A 250 -38.10 -14.10 3.73
N GLY A 251 -38.92 -13.05 3.83
CA GLY A 251 -39.61 -12.63 5.05
C GLY A 251 -38.79 -11.73 5.98
N VAL A 252 -37.60 -11.28 5.56
CA VAL A 252 -36.79 -10.33 6.34
C VAL A 252 -37.42 -8.95 6.24
N LYS A 253 -37.64 -8.29 7.39
CA LYS A 253 -38.18 -6.93 7.41
C LYS A 253 -37.13 -5.98 6.85
N VAL A 254 -37.48 -5.21 5.82
CA VAL A 254 -36.60 -4.16 5.29
C VAL A 254 -36.59 -2.99 6.26
N PRO A 255 -35.45 -2.64 6.85
CA PRO A 255 -35.37 -1.53 7.79
C PRO A 255 -35.31 -0.19 7.07
N GLU A 256 -35.76 0.85 7.77
CA GLU A 256 -35.53 2.23 7.33
C GLU A 256 -34.01 2.51 7.30
N PRO A 257 -33.51 3.20 6.26
CA PRO A 257 -32.11 3.55 6.18
C PRO A 257 -31.74 4.51 7.31
N LYS A 258 -30.52 4.40 7.85
CA LYS A 258 -30.04 5.40 8.80
C LYS A 258 -29.98 6.78 8.11
N PRO A 259 -30.42 7.86 8.79
CA PRO A 259 -30.30 9.20 8.22
C PRO A 259 -28.83 9.49 7.91
N GLU A 260 -28.57 10.05 6.72
CA GLU A 260 -27.22 10.49 6.34
C GLU A 260 -26.65 11.36 7.45
N SER A 261 -25.47 10.98 7.99
CA SER A 261 -24.64 11.95 8.69
C SER A 261 -24.29 13.02 7.67
N ALA A 262 -24.87 14.21 7.84
CA ALA A 262 -24.67 15.35 6.95
C ALA A 262 -23.18 15.49 6.56
N PRO A 263 -22.86 15.83 5.30
CA PRO A 263 -21.48 16.06 4.92
C PRO A 263 -20.87 17.06 5.91
N ALA A 264 -19.75 16.69 6.52
CA ALA A 264 -19.00 17.57 7.40
C ALA A 264 -18.79 18.88 6.66
N ALA A 265 -19.38 19.96 7.18
CA ALA A 265 -19.27 21.28 6.61
C ALA A 265 -17.79 21.55 6.35
N THR A 266 -17.44 21.75 5.07
CA THR A 266 -16.15 22.33 4.69
C THR A 266 -15.97 23.59 5.53
N PRO A 267 -14.93 23.70 6.37
CA PRO A 267 -14.66 24.95 7.06
C PRO A 267 -14.38 25.99 5.98
N ASP A 268 -15.19 27.04 5.93
CA ASP A 268 -14.96 28.19 5.06
C ASP A 268 -13.52 28.66 5.23
N ALA A 269 -12.77 28.60 4.13
CA ALA A 269 -11.46 29.23 4.04
C ALA A 269 -11.67 30.76 4.12
N LYS A 270 -11.19 31.35 5.22
CA LYS A 270 -10.91 32.79 5.31
C LYS A 270 -9.45 33.06 5.01
#